data_AF-A0A644WVL6-F1
#
_entry.id   AF-A0A644WVL6-F1
#
_cell.length_a   1.000
_cell.length_b   1.000
_cell.length_c   1.000
_cell.angle_alpha   90.00
_cell.angle_beta   90.00
_cell.angle_gamma   90.00
#
_symmetry.space_group_name_H-M   'P 1'
#
loop_
_entity.id
_entity.type
_entity.pdbx_description
1 polymer ?
#
loop_
_entity_poly.entity_id
_entity_poly.type
_entity_poly.pdbx_seq_one_letter_code
_entity_poly.pdbx_strand_id
1 'polypeptide(L)'
;MPWNDRNIYQTARKSAGITQERAAETLNISVESIRAYETGLRLPPNEVVDQMIVVYNAQVLAYQHIRESANFARNGIPEITQMDLPVAAMRLINRIYQFADKHQDRELMKIAEDGAIDSSERQKFDEITDELNEIVRAALELRCSKQTGPGISDKL
;
A
#
# COMPACT_ATOMS: atom_id res chain seq x y z
N MET A 1 -21.92 3.60 18.44
CA MET A 1 -21.10 3.89 17.25
C MET A 1 -19.89 2.95 17.28
N PRO A 2 -19.77 1.94 16.40
CA PRO A 2 -18.66 1.02 16.47
C PRO A 2 -17.42 1.66 15.81
N TRP A 3 -16.40 1.90 16.63
CA TRP A 3 -15.09 2.41 16.24
C TRP A 3 -14.34 1.37 15.40
N ASN A 4 -14.35 1.48 14.08
CA ASN A 4 -13.51 0.62 13.24
C ASN A 4 -12.93 1.31 12.00
N ASP A 5 -12.59 2.58 12.10
CA ASP A 5 -11.62 3.18 11.17
C ASP A 5 -10.24 3.07 11.80
N ARG A 6 -9.59 1.94 11.51
CA ARG A 6 -8.26 1.61 12.04
C ARG A 6 -7.23 2.56 11.45
N ASN A 7 -6.91 3.62 12.17
CA ASN A 7 -5.82 4.54 11.86
C ASN A 7 -4.55 3.76 11.44
N ILE A 8 -3.91 4.20 10.34
CA ILE A 8 -2.83 3.45 9.70
C ILE A 8 -1.59 3.31 10.60
N TYR A 9 -1.27 4.35 11.38
CA TYR A 9 -0.15 4.34 12.33
C TYR A 9 -0.41 3.38 13.48
N GLN A 10 -1.63 3.41 14.04
CA GLN A 10 -2.02 2.47 15.09
C GLN A 10 -1.99 1.02 14.61
N THR A 11 -2.48 0.78 13.39
CA THR A 11 -2.52 -0.56 12.79
C THR A 11 -1.13 -1.11 12.58
N ALA A 12 -0.21 -0.29 12.06
CA ALA A 12 1.19 -0.65 11.87
C ALA A 12 1.87 -0.97 13.21
N ARG A 13 1.70 -0.11 14.23
CA ARG A 13 2.27 -0.37 15.56
C ARG A 13 1.75 -1.65 16.20
N LYS A 14 0.42 -1.85 16.19
CA LYS A 14 -0.20 -3.08 16.74
C LYS A 14 0.28 -4.33 15.99
N SER A 15 0.45 -4.22 14.68
CA SER A 15 1.00 -5.28 13.84
C SER A 15 2.45 -5.63 14.16
N ALA A 16 3.23 -4.66 14.67
CA ALA A 16 4.59 -4.87 15.16
C ALA A 16 4.64 -5.42 16.60
N GLY A 17 3.50 -5.50 17.30
CA GLY A 17 3.41 -6.05 18.64
C GLY A 17 3.98 -5.16 19.75
N ILE A 18 4.20 -3.87 19.51
CA ILE A 18 4.78 -2.94 20.50
C ILE A 18 3.75 -1.96 21.09
N THR A 19 3.96 -1.51 22.33
CA THR A 19 3.07 -0.57 23.03
C THR A 19 3.30 0.89 22.57
N GLN A 20 2.39 1.80 22.94
CA GLN A 20 2.57 3.23 22.63
C GLN A 20 3.81 3.80 23.34
N GLU A 21 4.09 3.36 24.56
CA GLU A 21 5.24 3.76 25.37
C GLU A 21 6.54 3.31 24.70
N ARG A 22 6.60 2.05 24.26
CA ARG A 22 7.78 1.52 23.57
C ARG A 22 8.00 2.22 22.23
N ALA A 23 6.95 2.51 21.48
CA ALA A 23 7.03 3.27 20.24
C ALA A 23 7.56 4.70 20.49
N ALA A 24 6.99 5.40 21.48
CA ALA A 24 7.40 6.75 21.87
C ALA A 24 8.88 6.81 22.29
N GLU A 25 9.32 5.86 23.12
CA GLU A 25 10.71 5.70 23.53
C GLU A 25 11.63 5.50 22.31
N THR A 26 11.27 4.56 21.42
CA THR A 26 12.11 4.21 20.25
C THR A 26 12.18 5.34 19.22
N LEU A 27 11.08 6.08 19.04
CA LEU A 27 10.98 7.22 18.13
C LEU A 27 11.46 8.53 18.77
N ASN A 28 11.87 8.51 20.05
CA ASN A 28 12.28 9.68 20.81
C ASN A 28 11.26 10.84 20.77
N ILE A 29 9.98 10.51 20.97
CA ILE A 29 8.86 11.47 21.04
C ILE A 29 7.96 11.17 22.25
N SER A 30 7.02 12.05 22.56
CA SER A 30 6.10 11.82 23.68
C SER A 30 5.05 10.75 23.36
N VAL A 31 4.57 10.03 24.39
CA VAL A 31 3.46 9.08 24.26
C VAL A 31 2.19 9.80 23.79
N GLU A 32 1.99 11.05 24.22
CA GLU A 32 0.92 11.92 23.76
C GLU A 32 1.01 12.20 22.26
N SER A 33 2.22 12.30 21.70
CA SER A 33 2.41 12.45 20.26
C SER A 33 1.95 11.22 19.50
N ILE A 34 2.34 10.02 19.95
CA ILE A 34 1.84 8.75 19.40
C ILE A 34 0.32 8.68 19.47
N ARG A 35 -0.26 9.01 20.63
CA ARG A 35 -1.71 9.01 20.81
C ARG A 35 -2.41 9.97 19.84
N ALA A 36 -1.90 11.20 19.69
CA ALA A 36 -2.45 12.19 18.77
C ALA A 36 -2.41 11.72 17.31
N TYR A 37 -1.35 11.02 16.91
CA TYR A 37 -1.23 10.41 15.58
C TYR A 37 -2.25 9.28 15.39
N GLU A 38 -2.38 8.41 16.38
CA GLU A 38 -3.26 7.24 16.31
C GLU A 38 -4.75 7.57 16.37
N THR A 39 -5.12 8.71 16.96
CA THR A 39 -6.50 9.20 16.97
C THR A 39 -6.82 10.10 15.78
N GLY A 40 -5.85 10.37 14.90
CA GLY A 40 -6.01 11.32 13.78
C GLY A 40 -6.12 12.78 14.22
N LEU A 41 -5.79 13.09 15.48
CA LEU A 41 -5.79 14.47 16.00
C LEU A 41 -4.68 15.30 15.33
N ARG A 42 -3.57 14.66 14.98
CA ARG A 42 -2.45 15.27 14.28
C ARG A 42 -1.91 14.29 13.25
N LEU A 43 -1.52 14.80 12.08
CA LEU A 43 -0.78 14.00 11.11
C LEU A 43 0.71 13.94 11.52
N PRO A 44 1.38 12.78 11.52
CA PRO A 44 2.81 12.72 11.76
C PRO A 44 3.59 13.42 10.65
N PRO A 45 4.68 14.15 10.98
CA PRO A 45 5.64 14.62 9.98
C PRO A 45 6.31 13.46 9.24
N ASN A 46 6.75 13.70 8.00
CA ASN A 46 7.39 12.67 7.16
C ASN A 46 8.57 12.00 7.88
N GLU A 47 9.41 12.76 8.57
CA GLU A 47 10.60 12.25 9.26
C GLU A 47 10.22 11.27 10.38
N VAL A 48 9.08 11.49 11.03
CA VAL A 48 8.55 10.58 12.06
C VAL A 48 7.98 9.32 11.40
N VAL A 49 7.32 9.45 10.25
CA VAL A 49 6.79 8.30 9.50
C VAL A 49 7.92 7.40 8.98
N ASP A 50 9.01 7.99 8.49
CA ASP A 50 10.20 7.25 8.05
C ASP A 50 10.73 6.36 9.17
N GLN A 51 10.82 6.89 10.39
CA GLN A 51 11.22 6.11 11.56
C GLN A 51 10.15 5.07 11.93
N MET A 52 8.86 5.40 11.87
CA MET A 52 7.78 4.45 12.13
C MET A 52 7.81 3.25 11.17
N ILE A 53 8.12 3.45 9.89
CA ILE A 53 8.24 2.38 8.90
C ILE A 53 9.29 1.36 9.32
N VAL A 54 10.44 1.84 9.81
CA VAL A 54 11.55 1.01 10.28
C VAL A 54 11.18 0.32 11.59
N VAL A 55 10.75 1.09 12.60
CA VAL A 55 10.43 0.57 13.95
C VAL A 55 9.28 -0.44 13.93
N TYR A 56 8.27 -0.21 13.09
CA TYR A 56 7.12 -1.10 12.97
C TYR A 56 7.32 -2.20 11.93
N ASN A 57 8.43 -2.18 11.18
CA ASN A 57 8.66 -3.04 10.02
C ASN A 57 7.46 -3.07 9.06
N ALA A 58 6.98 -1.89 8.69
CA ALA A 58 5.70 -1.70 8.01
C ALA A 58 5.86 -0.85 6.74
N GLN A 59 6.45 -1.43 5.69
CA GLN A 59 6.69 -0.73 4.41
C GLN A 59 5.40 -0.19 3.75
N VAL A 60 4.26 -0.86 3.99
CA VAL A 60 2.95 -0.40 3.52
C VAL A 60 2.60 1.01 4.03
N LEU A 61 3.13 1.40 5.20
CA LEU A 61 2.81 2.66 5.87
C LEU A 61 3.28 3.87 5.05
N ALA A 62 4.35 3.73 4.25
CA ALA A 62 4.81 4.78 3.35
C ALA A 62 3.72 5.18 2.33
N TYR A 63 3.14 4.18 1.65
CA TYR A 63 2.09 4.40 0.65
C TYR A 63 0.81 4.94 1.27
N GLN A 64 0.46 4.40 2.45
CA GLN A 64 -0.72 4.82 3.18
C GLN A 64 -0.59 6.27 3.66
N HIS A 65 0.57 6.65 4.19
CA HIS A 65 0.82 8.02 4.63
C HIS A 65 0.74 9.02 3.48
N ILE A 66 1.37 8.74 2.33
CA ILE A 66 1.32 9.65 1.17
C ILE A 66 -0.12 9.80 0.66
N ARG A 67 -0.90 8.70 0.60
CA ARG A 67 -2.33 8.78 0.23
C ARG A 67 -3.16 9.60 1.21
N GLU A 68 -2.83 9.54 2.50
CA GLU A 68 -3.53 10.30 3.55
C GLU A 68 -3.13 11.78 3.54
N SER A 69 -1.85 12.08 3.34
CA SER A 69 -1.28 13.42 3.43
C SER A 69 -1.41 14.24 2.14
N ALA A 70 -1.48 13.59 0.98
CA ALA A 70 -1.51 14.25 -0.33
C ALA A 70 -2.73 13.83 -1.16
N ASN A 71 -3.77 14.67 -1.20
CA ASN A 71 -4.99 14.40 -1.96
C ASN A 71 -4.75 14.17 -3.46
N PHE A 72 -3.80 14.88 -4.08
CA PHE A 72 -3.46 14.69 -5.49
C PHE A 72 -2.85 13.31 -5.78
N ALA A 73 -2.22 12.69 -4.78
CA ALA A 73 -1.60 11.38 -4.91
C ALA A 73 -2.61 10.22 -4.79
N ARG A 74 -3.83 10.48 -4.29
CA ARG A 74 -4.86 9.43 -4.10
C ARG A 74 -5.28 8.74 -5.41
N ASN A 75 -5.20 9.43 -6.54
CA ASN A 75 -5.55 8.83 -7.83
C ASN A 75 -4.36 8.09 -8.47
N GLY A 76 -3.12 8.48 -8.15
CA GLY A 76 -1.91 7.91 -8.75
C GLY A 76 -1.27 6.76 -7.96
N ILE A 77 -1.53 6.67 -6.65
CA ILE A 77 -1.01 5.60 -5.79
C ILE A 77 -2.18 4.71 -5.43
N PRO A 78 -2.22 3.39 -5.71
CA PRO A 78 -3.36 2.56 -5.35
C PRO A 78 -3.46 2.35 -3.83
N GLU A 79 -4.67 2.04 -3.37
CA GLU A 79 -4.88 1.67 -1.97
C GLU A 79 -4.40 0.24 -1.71
N ILE A 80 -3.33 0.09 -0.93
CA ILE A 80 -2.71 -1.20 -0.65
C ILE A 80 -2.87 -1.61 0.81
N THR A 81 -2.97 -2.91 1.03
CA THR A 81 -3.11 -3.50 2.36
C THR A 81 -1.94 -4.43 2.65
N GLN A 82 -1.48 -4.46 3.90
CA GLN A 82 -0.47 -5.43 4.31
C GLN A 82 -1.05 -6.84 4.33
N MET A 83 -0.31 -7.80 3.78
CA MET A 83 -0.69 -9.21 3.77
C MET A 83 0.55 -10.10 3.83
N ASP A 84 0.34 -11.39 4.05
CA ASP A 84 1.42 -12.37 4.08
C ASP A 84 1.94 -12.67 2.67
N LEU A 85 3.24 -12.93 2.56
CA LEU A 85 3.93 -13.18 1.31
C LEU A 85 3.23 -14.20 0.39
N PRO A 86 2.76 -15.38 0.88
CA PRO A 86 2.08 -16.34 0.01
C PRO A 86 0.77 -15.79 -0.58
N VAL A 87 0.02 -15.01 0.20
CA VAL A 87 -1.25 -14.41 -0.24
C VAL A 87 -0.99 -13.34 -1.31
N ALA A 88 0.02 -12.48 -1.09
CA ALA A 88 0.37 -11.45 -2.05
C ALA A 88 0.87 -12.04 -3.37
N ALA A 89 1.73 -13.07 -3.30
CA ALA A 89 2.26 -13.75 -4.48
C ALA A 89 1.13 -14.40 -5.29
N MET A 90 0.23 -15.13 -4.62
CA MET A 90 -0.93 -15.74 -5.26
C MET A 90 -1.83 -14.70 -5.94
N ARG A 91 -2.11 -13.57 -5.26
CA ARG A 91 -2.93 -12.48 -5.83
C ARG A 91 -2.30 -11.89 -7.08
N LEU A 92 -1.00 -11.57 -7.05
CA LEU A 92 -0.30 -11.02 -8.22
C LEU A 92 -0.35 -11.99 -9.41
N ILE A 93 0.02 -13.26 -9.18
CA ILE A 93 0.06 -14.26 -10.24
C ILE A 93 -1.32 -14.49 -10.84
N ASN A 94 -2.37 -14.60 -10.02
CA ASN A 94 -3.74 -14.75 -10.52
C ASN A 94 -4.19 -13.55 -11.36
N ARG A 95 -3.82 -12.32 -10.97
CA ARG A 95 -4.16 -11.11 -11.76
C ARG A 95 -3.46 -11.09 -13.12
N ILE A 96 -2.18 -11.48 -13.17
CA ILE A 96 -1.43 -11.57 -14.42
C ILE A 96 -2.08 -12.59 -15.37
N TYR A 97 -2.44 -13.77 -14.86
CA TYR A 97 -3.10 -14.79 -15.68
C TYR A 97 -4.50 -14.35 -16.14
N GLN A 98 -5.31 -13.77 -15.26
CA GLN A 98 -6.63 -13.24 -15.65
C GLN A 98 -6.55 -12.19 -16.77
N PHE A 99 -5.53 -11.34 -16.75
CA PHE A 99 -5.31 -10.34 -17.78
C PHE A 99 -4.93 -10.98 -19.13
N ALA A 100 -4.02 -11.96 -19.10
CA ALA A 100 -3.58 -12.69 -20.29
C ALA A 100 -4.68 -13.59 -20.88
N ASP A 101 -5.47 -14.27 -20.05
CA ASP A 101 -6.56 -15.16 -20.46
C ASP A 101 -7.69 -14.40 -21.16
N LYS A 102 -7.91 -13.14 -20.80
CA LYS A 102 -8.82 -12.22 -21.48
C LYS A 102 -8.23 -11.60 -22.76
N HIS A 103 -6.97 -11.89 -23.06
CA HIS A 103 -6.21 -11.29 -24.18
C HIS A 103 -6.18 -9.75 -24.14
N GLN A 104 -6.21 -9.16 -22.94
CA GLN A 104 -6.23 -7.69 -22.77
C GLN A 104 -4.93 -7.04 -23.27
N ASP A 105 -3.82 -7.78 -23.24
CA ASP A 105 -2.54 -7.39 -23.85
C ASP A 105 -2.66 -7.15 -25.36
N ARG A 106 -3.39 -8.02 -26.07
CA ARG A 106 -3.61 -7.90 -27.52
C ARG A 106 -4.56 -6.78 -27.86
N GLU A 107 -5.63 -6.62 -27.10
CA GLU A 107 -6.57 -5.51 -27.29
C GLU A 107 -5.89 -4.16 -27.03
N LEU A 108 -5.03 -4.07 -26.01
CA LEU A 108 -4.24 -2.87 -25.76
C LEU A 108 -3.31 -2.54 -26.94
N MET A 109 -2.64 -3.54 -27.52
CA MET A 109 -1.79 -3.33 -28.69
C MET A 109 -2.59 -2.76 -29.86
N LYS A 110 -3.77 -3.31 -30.16
CA LYS A 110 -4.65 -2.82 -31.23
C LYS A 110 -5.05 -1.36 -31.03
N ILE A 111 -5.53 -1.02 -29.82
CA ILE A 111 -5.91 0.36 -29.47
C ILE A 111 -4.73 1.32 -29.58
N ALA A 112 -3.50 0.86 -29.37
CA ALA A 112 -2.31 1.70 -29.43
C ALA A 112 -1.70 1.82 -30.85
N GLU A 113 -2.17 1.08 -31.86
CA GLU A 113 -1.53 0.98 -33.17
C GLU A 113 -1.41 2.33 -33.89
N ASP A 114 -2.43 3.18 -33.79
CA ASP A 114 -2.47 4.49 -34.45
C ASP A 114 -2.01 5.64 -33.53
N GLY A 115 -1.71 5.34 -32.27
CA GLY A 115 -1.28 6.28 -31.24
C GLY A 115 -2.39 7.20 -30.70
N ALA A 116 -3.67 6.93 -31.00
CA ALA A 116 -4.79 7.78 -30.56
C ALA A 116 -5.98 6.95 -30.08
N ILE A 117 -6.39 7.15 -28.83
CA ILE A 117 -7.58 6.47 -28.29
C ILE A 117 -8.83 7.25 -28.73
N ASP A 118 -9.63 6.64 -29.59
CA ASP A 118 -10.89 7.24 -30.03
C ASP A 118 -12.07 6.97 -29.07
N SER A 119 -13.23 7.56 -29.35
CA SER A 119 -14.43 7.42 -28.50
C SER A 119 -14.99 5.99 -28.43
N SER A 120 -14.78 5.19 -29.48
CA SER A 120 -15.21 3.78 -29.54
C SER A 120 -14.28 2.87 -28.74
N GLU A 121 -13.00 3.22 -28.66
CA GLU A 121 -11.98 2.48 -27.93
C GLU A 121 -11.90 2.88 -26.45
N ARG A 122 -12.31 4.11 -26.12
CA ARG A 122 -12.15 4.69 -24.78
C ARG A 122 -12.62 3.78 -23.66
N GLN A 123 -13.82 3.20 -23.80
CA GLN A 123 -14.36 2.30 -22.79
C GLN A 123 -13.46 1.07 -22.59
N LYS A 124 -13.01 0.46 -23.69
CA LYS A 124 -12.16 -0.74 -23.64
C LYS A 124 -10.78 -0.43 -23.07
N PHE A 125 -10.23 0.72 -23.42
CA PHE A 125 -8.96 1.21 -22.88
C PHE A 125 -9.04 1.45 -21.37
N ASP A 126 -10.12 2.06 -20.89
CA ASP A 126 -10.34 2.30 -19.47
C ASP A 126 -10.47 0.97 -18.70
N GLU A 127 -11.21 -0.01 -19.23
CA GLU A 127 -11.29 -1.37 -18.66
C GLU A 127 -9.91 -2.03 -18.54
N ILE A 128 -9.08 -1.97 -19.59
CA ILE A 128 -7.72 -2.51 -19.58
C ILE A 128 -6.85 -1.79 -18.55
N THR A 129 -6.95 -0.46 -18.48
CA THR A 129 -6.18 0.36 -17.55
C THR A 129 -6.55 0.05 -16.10
N ASP A 130 -7.83 -0.18 -15.81
CA ASP A 130 -8.30 -0.60 -14.49
C ASP A 130 -7.75 -1.98 -14.10
N GLU A 131 -7.72 -2.94 -15.03
CA GLU A 131 -7.10 -4.24 -14.76
C GLU A 131 -5.58 -4.13 -14.52
N LEU A 132 -4.88 -3.27 -15.27
CA LEU A 132 -3.46 -2.98 -15.04
C LEU A 132 -3.22 -2.32 -13.68
N ASN A 133 -4.09 -1.39 -13.26
CA ASN A 133 -4.02 -0.77 -11.94
C ASN A 133 -4.16 -1.80 -10.82
N GLU A 134 -5.01 -2.82 -10.99
CA GLU A 134 -5.14 -3.93 -10.05
C GLU A 134 -3.89 -4.82 -10.00
N ILE A 135 -3.19 -5.01 -11.13
CA ILE A 135 -1.88 -5.70 -11.16
C ILE A 135 -0.82 -4.88 -10.42
N VAL A 136 -0.75 -3.56 -10.68
CA VAL A 136 0.18 -2.65 -9.99
C VAL A 136 -0.06 -2.69 -8.49
N ARG A 137 -1.33 -2.63 -8.07
CA ARG A 137 -1.72 -2.77 -6.66
C ARG A 137 -1.19 -4.08 -6.07
N ALA A 138 -1.44 -5.22 -6.72
CA ALA A 138 -0.98 -6.52 -6.23
C ALA A 138 0.55 -6.61 -6.15
N ALA A 139 1.27 -6.00 -7.09
CA ALA A 139 2.74 -5.94 -7.07
C ALA A 139 3.27 -5.10 -5.89
N LEU A 140 2.61 -3.97 -5.58
CA LEU A 140 2.94 -3.15 -4.42
C LEU A 140 2.63 -3.87 -3.10
N GLU A 141 1.50 -4.57 -3.02
CA GLU A 141 1.13 -5.42 -1.88
C GLU A 141 2.17 -6.52 -1.63
N LEU A 142 2.66 -7.18 -2.71
CA LEU A 142 3.74 -8.16 -2.64
C LEU A 142 5.05 -7.56 -2.12
N ARG A 143 5.44 -6.39 -2.64
CA ARG A 143 6.65 -5.69 -2.17
C ARG A 143 6.59 -5.35 -0.68
N CYS A 144 5.40 -5.07 -0.16
CA CYS A 144 5.18 -4.72 1.24
C CYS A 144 4.78 -5.92 2.12
N SER A 145 4.81 -7.15 1.58
CA SER A 145 4.29 -8.32 2.26
C SER A 145 5.14 -8.75 3.46
N LYS A 146 4.48 -9.35 4.46
CA LYS A 146 5.17 -9.92 5.63
C LYS A 146 5.73 -11.29 5.29
N GLN A 147 6.99 -11.52 5.64
CA GLN A 147 7.61 -12.84 5.57
C GLN A 147 7.36 -13.57 6.90
N THR A 148 6.70 -14.72 6.85
CA THR A 148 6.51 -15.58 8.03
C THR A 148 7.68 -16.55 8.09
N GLY A 149 8.74 -16.16 8.80
CA GLY A 149 9.94 -16.96 9.06
C GLY A 149 10.89 -16.17 9.97
N PRO A 150 11.94 -16.78 10.54
CA PRO A 150 13.01 -16.02 11.17
C PRO A 150 13.66 -15.17 10.07
N GLY A 151 13.13 -13.97 9.89
CA GLY A 151 13.71 -12.98 9.01
C GLY A 151 15.14 -12.79 9.45
N ILE A 152 16.06 -12.84 8.49
CA ILE A 152 17.44 -12.41 8.63
C ILE A 152 17.38 -10.92 8.96
N SER A 153 17.08 -10.62 10.22
CA SER A 153 17.30 -9.34 10.88
C SER A 153 18.69 -9.41 11.50
N ASP A 154 19.68 -9.66 10.65
CA ASP A 154 21.08 -9.49 10.99
C ASP A 154 21.72 -8.68 9.87
N LYS A 155 22.35 -7.57 10.30
CA LYS A 155 23.10 -6.56 9.55
C LYS A 155 22.28 -5.37 9.06
N LEU A 156 22.06 -4.43 9.98
CA LEU A 156 22.63 -3.08 9.88
C LEU A 156 23.16 -2.66 11.25
#